data_AF-D1P9J8-F1
#
_entry.id   AF-D1P9J8-F1
#
_cell.length_a   1.000
_cell.length_b   1.000
_cell.length_c   1.000
_cell.angle_alpha   90.00
_cell.angle_beta   90.00
_cell.angle_gamma   90.00
#
_symmetry.space_group_name_H-M   'P 1'
#
loop_
_entity.id
_entity.type
_entity.pdbx_description
1 polymer ?
#
loop_
_entity_poly.entity_id
_entity_poly.type
_entity_poly.pdbx_seq_one_letter_code
_entity_poly.pdbx_strand_id
1 'polypeptide(L)'
;MNFEITAIRYQMPGKNFEEKTQNAQKFVAQLPIPSMVYLKREPDNVYSSNAIAVYYQNYNKIGYISENYTKEIQRVFPQEQSSTTIVKAKVIGKVGYITLTADVDIPKECLLPPEPYKRKIDPSPFDISMPFMEEENKIELVTSLLLPRDFKDEDAEELIRLSEHYCAQIPLTLCDVDCKNTSRILNKLKDFTNNHSAISSSTKKKLENLCHKIQNLVANIHREEDRNKIYETHLVRMKKFFSNEKDGFFKRYDDNYLKVPLGLAKTEVIESEINRLTAWLDKVPRGIFHSHNLKKKDIVPQMRYLHLSRREMYDIMGTELVVLRLKEQLYQNELIKNLESYTKQQNAVPDEVCIPDDCRDAINKVMKPTFTLPNKVVKISRNQIEKAAYVIDLTANVQVAMLMAISIDVEAIRSGTKSIDFIRALIGIGVLKYSDDKAIKNMSDGMNKKLKTLKRNKEHVSSNHPDYLLWKDKDKEIGKEIYKAMTTE
;
A
#
# COMPACT_ATOMS: atom_id res chain seq x y z
N MET A 1 38.58 8.61 11.85
CA MET A 1 38.15 7.47 12.70
C MET A 1 37.81 6.29 11.80
N ASN A 2 38.35 5.10 12.09
CA ASN A 2 38.10 3.89 11.29
C ASN A 2 36.89 3.11 11.82
N PHE A 3 36.10 2.54 10.92
CA PHE A 3 34.94 1.71 11.26
C PHE A 3 34.69 0.66 10.16
N GLU A 4 33.85 -0.31 10.49
CA GLU A 4 33.47 -1.39 9.57
C GLU A 4 32.06 -1.21 9.00
N ILE A 5 31.92 -1.45 7.71
CA ILE A 5 30.66 -1.53 6.99
C ILE A 5 30.31 -3.00 6.81
N THR A 6 29.19 -3.40 7.39
CA THR A 6 28.69 -4.78 7.44
C THR A 6 27.32 -4.90 6.78
N ALA A 7 26.72 -6.10 6.85
CA ALA A 7 25.41 -6.41 6.29
C ALA A 7 25.29 -6.22 4.77
N ILE A 8 26.41 -6.16 4.04
CA ILE A 8 26.45 -5.93 2.59
C ILE A 8 25.63 -6.96 1.82
N ARG A 9 25.75 -8.22 2.21
CA ARG A 9 24.94 -9.34 1.70
C ARG A 9 23.44 -9.05 1.63
N TYR A 10 22.89 -8.41 2.65
CA TYR A 10 21.44 -8.19 2.72
C TYR A 10 20.95 -7.10 1.76
N GLN A 11 21.87 -6.26 1.26
CA GLN A 11 21.58 -5.19 0.30
C GLN A 11 21.78 -5.62 -1.15
N MET A 12 22.38 -6.79 -1.38
CA MET A 12 22.60 -7.31 -2.72
C MET A 12 21.35 -8.02 -3.26
N PRO A 13 21.09 -7.92 -4.57
CA PRO A 13 20.03 -8.69 -5.20
C PRO A 13 20.32 -10.19 -5.07
N GLY A 14 19.27 -11.00 -4.94
CA GLY A 14 19.39 -12.46 -4.87
C GLY A 14 18.15 -13.10 -4.26
N LYS A 15 17.77 -14.28 -4.76
CA LYS A 15 16.59 -15.02 -4.31
C LYS A 15 16.84 -15.74 -2.98
N ASN A 16 18.07 -16.17 -2.74
CA ASN A 16 18.46 -16.92 -1.55
C ASN A 16 19.75 -16.36 -0.92
N PHE A 17 20.13 -16.92 0.22
CA PHE A 17 21.28 -16.45 1.00
C PHE A 17 22.61 -16.64 0.28
N GLU A 18 22.74 -17.72 -0.50
CA GLU A 18 23.96 -18.05 -1.23
C GLU A 18 24.19 -17.08 -2.39
N GLU A 19 23.17 -16.85 -3.22
CA GLU A 19 23.19 -15.85 -4.30
C GLU A 19 23.54 -14.46 -3.76
N LYS A 20 22.90 -14.04 -2.66
CA LYS A 20 23.19 -12.76 -2.01
C LYS A 20 24.64 -12.68 -1.53
N THR A 21 25.18 -13.78 -1.01
CA THR A 21 26.57 -13.85 -0.55
C THR A 21 27.53 -13.72 -1.73
N GLN A 22 27.32 -14.48 -2.80
CA GLN A 22 28.16 -14.42 -4.01
C GLN A 22 28.12 -13.02 -4.65
N ASN A 23 26.94 -12.38 -4.69
CA ASN A 23 26.80 -11.03 -5.23
C ASN A 23 27.50 -9.98 -4.33
N ALA A 24 27.45 -10.13 -3.01
CA ALA A 24 28.21 -9.25 -2.10
C ALA A 24 29.72 -9.42 -2.25
N GLN A 25 30.19 -10.66 -2.42
CA GLN A 25 31.61 -10.93 -2.67
C GLN A 25 32.08 -10.27 -3.96
N LYS A 26 31.31 -10.40 -5.05
CA LYS A 26 31.61 -9.74 -6.33
C LYS A 26 31.62 -8.22 -6.18
N PHE A 27 30.63 -7.65 -5.50
CA PHE A 27 30.55 -6.21 -5.24
C PHE A 27 31.77 -5.70 -4.46
N VAL A 28 32.10 -6.33 -3.33
CA VAL A 28 33.25 -5.95 -2.50
C VAL A 28 34.56 -6.11 -3.26
N ALA A 29 34.73 -7.18 -4.03
CA ALA A 29 35.91 -7.39 -4.86
C ALA A 29 36.09 -6.28 -5.90
N GLN A 30 35.01 -5.85 -6.56
CA GLN A 30 35.02 -4.84 -7.62
C GLN A 30 35.06 -3.40 -7.12
N LEU A 31 34.77 -3.15 -5.83
CA LEU A 31 34.77 -1.80 -5.28
C LEU A 31 36.19 -1.17 -5.34
N PRO A 32 36.37 -0.02 -6.00
CA PRO A 32 37.66 0.68 -6.01
C PRO A 32 38.05 1.14 -4.60
N ILE A 33 39.35 1.17 -4.30
CA ILE A 33 39.86 1.78 -3.07
C ILE A 33 40.87 2.86 -3.45
N PRO A 34 40.69 4.11 -2.97
CA PRO A 34 39.60 4.54 -2.10
C PRO A 34 38.27 4.78 -2.84
N SER A 35 37.14 4.65 -2.13
CA SER A 35 35.81 4.99 -2.64
C SER A 35 35.04 5.85 -1.65
N MET A 36 34.35 6.89 -2.12
CA MET A 36 33.50 7.71 -1.26
C MET A 36 32.16 7.04 -0.99
N VAL A 37 31.72 7.08 0.26
CA VAL A 37 30.41 6.59 0.73
C VAL A 37 29.72 7.65 1.57
N TYR A 38 28.42 7.49 1.75
CA TYR A 38 27.57 8.41 2.51
C TYR A 38 26.93 7.69 3.68
N LEU A 39 26.99 8.30 4.86
CA LEU A 39 26.42 7.78 6.10
C LEU A 39 25.14 8.55 6.41
N LYS A 40 24.05 7.83 6.70
CA LYS A 40 22.76 8.42 7.11
C LYS A 40 22.24 7.68 8.35
N ARG A 41 21.77 8.42 9.34
CA ARG A 41 21.10 7.81 10.51
C ARG A 41 19.72 7.28 10.10
N GLU A 42 19.40 6.07 10.54
CA GLU A 42 18.08 5.46 10.39
C GLU A 42 17.50 5.14 11.77
N PRO A 43 17.03 6.15 12.52
CA PRO A 43 16.48 5.93 13.87
C PRO A 43 15.23 5.05 13.86
N ASP A 44 14.54 4.98 12.72
CA ASP A 44 13.38 4.12 12.49
C ASP A 44 13.78 2.68 12.09
N ASN A 45 15.07 2.33 12.08
CA ASN A 45 15.50 0.98 11.77
C ASN A 45 14.95 0.00 12.81
N VAL A 46 14.46 -1.13 12.30
CA VAL A 46 13.68 -2.08 13.07
C VAL A 46 14.50 -2.95 14.02
N TYR A 47 15.82 -3.02 13.81
CA TYR A 47 16.74 -3.81 14.62
C TYR A 47 17.50 -2.92 15.62
N SER A 48 17.76 -1.66 15.28
CA SER A 48 18.47 -0.73 16.16
C SER A 48 18.13 0.72 15.84
N SER A 49 17.61 1.46 16.83
CA SER A 49 17.39 2.92 16.72
C SER A 49 18.69 3.73 16.58
N ASN A 50 19.84 3.07 16.74
CA ASN A 50 21.15 3.67 16.53
C ASN A 50 21.67 3.45 15.12
N ALA A 51 21.01 2.67 14.27
CA ALA A 51 21.51 2.25 12.97
C ALA A 51 21.97 3.43 12.10
N ILE A 52 23.14 3.24 11.48
CA ILE A 52 23.68 4.17 10.48
C ILE A 52 23.84 3.39 9.18
N ALA A 53 23.00 3.73 8.20
CA ALA A 53 23.04 3.14 6.88
C ALA A 53 24.18 3.76 6.05
N VAL A 54 24.77 2.94 5.18
CA VAL A 54 25.86 3.32 4.30
C VAL A 54 25.40 3.22 2.86
N TYR A 55 25.59 4.31 2.11
CA TYR A 55 25.19 4.45 0.72
C TYR A 55 26.41 4.64 -0.18
N TYR A 56 26.35 4.02 -1.36
CA TYR A 56 27.36 4.13 -2.41
C TYR A 56 26.68 4.44 -3.76
N GLN A 57 27.48 4.62 -4.82
CA GLN A 57 27.08 4.88 -6.22
C GLN A 57 25.58 4.79 -6.55
N ASN A 58 25.05 5.85 -7.16
CA ASN A 58 23.61 6.05 -7.40
C ASN A 58 22.77 6.04 -6.11
N TYR A 59 23.39 6.38 -4.98
CA TYR A 59 22.75 6.51 -3.66
C TYR A 59 22.03 5.23 -3.24
N ASN A 60 22.60 4.07 -3.57
CA ASN A 60 22.07 2.79 -3.14
C ASN A 60 22.66 2.41 -1.79
N LYS A 61 21.81 1.96 -0.86
CA LYS A 61 22.26 1.38 0.40
C LYS A 61 23.08 0.14 0.10
N ILE A 62 24.28 0.09 0.67
CA ILE A 62 25.21 -1.03 0.53
C ILE A 62 25.44 -1.78 1.83
N GLY A 63 25.03 -1.23 2.96
CA GLY A 63 25.18 -1.88 4.26
C GLY A 63 24.89 -0.95 5.41
N TYR A 64 25.35 -1.34 6.59
CA TYR A 64 25.26 -0.55 7.82
C TYR A 64 26.63 -0.49 8.49
N ILE A 65 26.86 0.54 9.29
CA ILE A 65 27.98 0.56 10.22
C ILE A 65 27.79 -0.57 11.23
N SER A 66 28.86 -1.30 11.52
CA SER A 66 28.86 -2.32 12.58
C SER A 66 28.47 -1.68 13.92
N GLU A 67 27.64 -2.39 14.69
CA GLU A 67 27.09 -1.89 15.96
C GLU A 67 28.18 -1.44 16.94
N ASN A 68 29.34 -2.12 16.90
CA ASN A 68 30.52 -1.80 17.71
C ASN A 68 31.01 -0.35 17.55
N TYR A 69 30.85 0.24 16.37
CA TYR A 69 31.32 1.60 16.07
C TYR A 69 30.20 2.64 16.06
N THR A 70 28.95 2.20 16.15
CA THR A 70 27.79 3.06 15.90
C THR A 70 27.71 4.22 16.89
N LYS A 71 27.95 3.98 18.19
CA LYS A 71 27.95 5.04 19.23
C LYS A 71 29.03 6.09 19.00
N GLU A 72 30.20 5.68 18.52
CA GLU A 72 31.32 6.57 18.28
C GLU A 72 31.11 7.37 17.00
N ILE A 73 30.64 6.73 15.93
CA ILE A 73 30.33 7.42 14.66
C ILE A 73 29.14 8.36 14.79
N GLN A 74 28.19 8.08 15.70
CA GLN A 74 27.10 9.02 16.00
C GLN A 74 27.60 10.41 16.43
N ARG A 75 28.80 10.50 17.04
CA ARG A 75 29.41 11.79 17.43
C ARG A 75 29.92 12.60 16.24
N VAL A 76 30.08 11.96 15.08
CA VAL A 76 30.52 12.59 13.83
C VAL A 76 29.37 13.28 13.12
N PHE A 77 28.15 12.77 13.32
CA PHE A 77 26.97 13.53 12.93
C PHE A 77 26.91 14.76 13.84
N PRO A 78 26.81 15.98 13.27
CA PRO A 78 26.61 17.17 14.09
C PRO A 78 25.41 16.92 15.02
N GLN A 79 25.55 17.26 16.31
CA GLN A 79 24.45 17.14 17.28
C GLN A 79 23.24 17.96 16.82
N GLU A 80 23.51 18.98 16.00
CA GLU A 80 22.54 19.67 15.19
C GLU A 80 22.30 18.93 13.88
N GLN A 81 21.22 18.16 13.84
CA GLN A 81 20.27 18.05 12.73
C GLN A 81 19.49 16.74 12.87
N SER A 82 18.26 16.77 12.35
CA SER A 82 17.38 15.63 12.20
C SER A 82 18.05 14.42 11.53
N SER A 83 17.35 13.30 11.47
CA SER A 83 17.63 12.10 10.63
C SER A 83 18.11 12.35 9.19
N THR A 84 18.13 13.60 8.75
CA THR A 84 18.49 14.14 7.43
C THR A 84 19.99 14.36 7.23
N THR A 85 20.83 14.38 8.27
CA THR A 85 22.26 14.70 8.07
C THR A 85 23.01 13.58 7.38
N ILE A 86 23.79 13.95 6.38
CA ILE A 86 24.61 13.04 5.59
C ILE A 86 26.08 13.34 5.86
N VAL A 87 26.79 12.34 6.37
CA VAL A 87 28.23 12.42 6.60
C VAL A 87 28.94 11.68 5.46
N LYS A 88 29.98 12.30 4.89
CA LYS A 88 30.83 11.64 3.89
C LYS A 88 31.92 10.85 4.59
N ALA A 89 32.12 9.61 4.17
CA ALA A 89 33.20 8.76 4.63
C ALA A 89 33.91 8.14 3.42
N LYS A 90 35.10 7.59 3.63
CA LYS A 90 35.91 7.01 2.56
C LYS A 90 36.23 5.56 2.89
N VAL A 91 35.95 4.66 1.95
CA VAL A 91 36.31 3.25 2.07
C VAL A 91 37.81 3.13 1.81
N ILE A 92 38.52 2.59 2.79
CA ILE A 92 39.99 2.49 2.82
C ILE A 92 40.48 1.04 2.74
N GLY A 93 39.60 0.05 2.95
CA GLY A 93 40.00 -1.35 3.00
C GLY A 93 38.85 -2.33 2.77
N LYS A 94 39.22 -3.58 2.49
CA LYS A 94 38.32 -4.75 2.42
C LYS A 94 38.72 -5.71 3.53
N VAL A 95 37.75 -6.21 4.28
CA VAL A 95 37.97 -7.17 5.37
C VAL A 95 37.18 -8.44 5.08
N GLY A 96 37.88 -9.56 4.98
CA GLY A 96 37.28 -10.81 4.54
C GLY A 96 36.65 -10.68 3.15
N TYR A 97 35.51 -11.34 2.94
CA TYR A 97 34.88 -11.43 1.62
C TYR A 97 33.66 -10.51 1.44
N ILE A 98 33.08 -9.96 2.51
CA ILE A 98 31.81 -9.19 2.45
C ILE A 98 31.77 -7.98 3.39
N THR A 99 32.90 -7.57 3.96
CA THR A 99 33.02 -6.42 4.89
C THR A 99 33.99 -5.39 4.31
N LEU A 100 33.72 -4.11 4.56
CA LEU A 100 34.59 -3.00 4.16
C LEU A 100 35.06 -2.24 5.40
N THR A 101 36.26 -1.67 5.34
CA THR A 101 36.75 -0.70 6.34
C THR A 101 36.68 0.69 5.73
N ALA A 102 36.14 1.64 6.48
CA ALA A 102 36.04 3.03 6.08
C ALA A 102 36.57 3.96 7.16
N ASP A 103 36.96 5.17 6.75
CA ASP A 103 37.35 6.26 7.61
C ASP A 103 36.43 7.47 7.45
N VAL A 104 36.26 8.21 8.54
CA VAL A 104 35.53 9.48 8.57
C VAL A 104 36.27 10.51 9.39
N ASP A 105 36.28 11.75 8.91
CA ASP A 105 36.82 12.89 9.63
C ASP A 105 35.86 13.35 10.73
N ILE A 106 36.39 13.71 11.90
CA ILE A 106 35.60 14.21 13.03
C ILE A 106 35.63 15.75 12.97
N PRO A 107 34.48 16.44 12.77
CA PRO A 107 34.45 17.89 12.86
C PRO A 107 34.77 18.37 14.27
N LYS A 108 35.58 19.43 14.40
CA LYS A 108 35.72 20.18 15.65
C LYS A 108 34.66 21.29 15.66
N GLU A 109 33.93 21.39 16.77
CA GLU A 109 32.89 22.38 17.12
C GLU A 109 31.43 22.01 16.73
N CYS A 110 30.55 22.05 17.73
CA CYS A 110 29.09 22.16 17.57
C CYS A 110 28.57 23.19 18.58
N LEU A 111 27.68 24.06 18.11
CA LEU A 111 26.83 24.94 18.89
C LEU A 111 25.44 24.26 19.08
N LEU A 112 24.45 25.03 19.54
CA LEU A 112 23.23 24.59 20.24
C LEU A 112 22.26 23.70 19.42
N PRO A 113 21.53 22.78 20.08
CA PRO A 113 20.60 21.86 19.41
C PRO A 113 19.48 22.59 18.65
N PRO A 114 19.06 22.07 17.47
CA PRO A 114 17.88 22.59 16.78
C PRO A 114 16.65 22.40 17.64
N GLU A 115 15.69 23.32 17.51
CA GLU A 115 14.40 23.16 18.16
C GLU A 115 13.75 21.85 17.68
N PRO A 116 13.30 20.99 18.61
CA PRO A 116 12.67 19.73 18.25
C PRO A 116 11.43 20.01 17.40
N TYR A 117 11.29 19.27 16.29
CA TYR A 117 10.08 19.34 15.46
C TYR A 117 8.86 19.07 16.33
N LYS A 118 7.99 20.07 16.45
CA LYS A 118 6.72 19.92 17.14
C LYS A 118 5.77 19.13 16.25
N ARG A 119 5.46 17.89 16.66
CA ARG A 119 4.44 17.06 16.02
C ARG A 119 3.11 17.81 15.94
N LYS A 120 2.38 17.54 14.87
CA LYS A 120 1.08 18.12 14.52
C LYS A 120 -0.07 17.15 14.76
N ILE A 121 0.25 15.89 14.94
CA ILE A 121 -0.66 14.82 15.35
C ILE A 121 -0.15 14.17 16.63
N ASP A 122 -1.06 13.50 17.33
CA ASP A 122 -0.73 12.67 18.49
C ASP A 122 0.40 11.69 18.18
N PRO A 123 1.17 11.24 19.20
CA PRO A 123 2.16 10.19 19.03
C PRO A 123 1.60 8.97 18.31
N SER A 124 2.46 8.25 17.60
CA SER A 124 2.10 7.03 16.86
C SER A 124 1.29 6.09 17.77
N PRO A 125 0.25 5.41 17.26
CA PRO A 125 -0.46 4.41 18.04
C PRO A 125 0.34 3.10 18.20
N PHE A 126 1.59 3.10 17.72
CA PHE A 126 2.54 2.00 17.76
C PHE A 126 3.79 2.39 18.57
N ASP A 127 4.23 1.47 19.40
CA ASP A 127 5.50 1.48 20.12
C ASP A 127 6.61 0.74 19.33
N ILE A 128 6.24 0.16 18.18
CA ILE A 128 7.15 -0.48 17.23
C ILE A 128 7.46 0.47 16.07
N SER A 129 8.71 0.46 15.61
CA SER A 129 9.11 1.33 14.50
C SER A 129 8.52 0.88 13.17
N MET A 130 8.02 1.84 12.40
CA MET A 130 7.72 1.68 10.97
C MET A 130 8.90 2.23 10.16
N PRO A 131 9.70 1.38 9.50
CA PRO A 131 10.81 1.86 8.70
C PRO A 131 10.31 2.54 7.43
N PHE A 132 10.98 3.61 7.01
CA PHE A 132 10.74 4.22 5.70
C PHE A 132 11.19 3.30 4.57
N MET A 133 10.46 3.35 3.45
CA MET A 133 10.87 2.68 2.22
C MET A 133 12.20 3.24 1.71
N GLU A 134 12.97 2.37 1.06
CA GLU A 134 14.31 2.69 0.56
C GLU A 134 14.29 3.87 -0.43
N GLU A 135 13.26 3.98 -1.28
CA GLU A 135 13.13 5.09 -2.23
C GLU A 135 12.98 6.45 -1.53
N GLU A 136 12.26 6.52 -0.40
CA GLU A 136 12.11 7.77 0.35
C GLU A 136 13.36 8.11 1.14
N ASN A 137 14.08 7.10 1.63
CA ASN A 137 15.39 7.32 2.22
C ASN A 137 16.36 7.95 1.21
N LYS A 138 16.29 7.55 -0.07
CA LYS A 138 17.07 8.12 -1.16
C LYS A 138 16.67 9.56 -1.49
N ILE A 139 15.38 9.89 -1.48
CA ILE A 139 14.92 11.28 -1.67
C ILE A 139 15.57 12.19 -0.64
N GLU A 140 15.46 11.83 0.65
CA GLU A 140 16.05 12.61 1.74
C GLU A 140 17.58 12.72 1.63
N LEU A 141 18.25 11.62 1.30
CA LEU A 141 19.71 11.60 1.06
C LEU A 141 20.11 12.56 -0.06
N VAL A 142 19.47 12.45 -1.23
CA VAL A 142 19.79 13.28 -2.40
C VAL A 142 19.46 14.75 -2.16
N THR A 143 18.33 15.05 -1.51
CA THR A 143 17.97 16.42 -1.14
C THR A 143 19.00 17.04 -0.19
N SER A 144 19.50 16.26 0.78
CA SER A 144 20.51 16.71 1.74
C SER A 144 21.90 16.90 1.12
N LEU A 145 22.19 16.22 0.01
CA LEU A 145 23.39 16.47 -0.80
C LEU A 145 23.22 17.66 -1.75
N LEU A 146 22.01 17.89 -2.27
CA LEU A 146 21.70 18.96 -3.22
C LEU A 146 21.59 20.33 -2.57
N LEU A 147 20.73 20.49 -1.55
CA LEU A 147 20.32 21.81 -1.10
C LEU A 147 21.39 22.63 -0.37
N PRO A 148 22.18 22.07 0.57
CA PRO A 148 23.16 22.87 1.32
C PRO A 148 24.47 23.10 0.56
N ARG A 149 24.80 22.28 -0.44
CA ARG A 149 26.09 22.34 -1.14
C ARG A 149 26.18 23.55 -2.08
N ASP A 150 27.20 24.37 -1.98
CA ASP A 150 27.50 25.35 -3.02
C ASP A 150 28.21 24.65 -4.19
N PHE A 151 27.63 24.73 -5.40
CA PHE A 151 28.14 24.01 -6.58
C PHE A 151 28.99 24.96 -7.44
N LYS A 152 30.15 24.49 -7.88
CA LYS A 152 31.03 25.21 -8.80
C LYS A 152 30.89 24.67 -10.23
N ASP A 153 31.50 25.36 -11.21
CA ASP A 153 31.50 24.94 -12.63
C ASP A 153 31.91 23.47 -12.81
N GLU A 154 32.95 23.06 -12.11
CA GLU A 154 33.50 21.69 -12.09
C GLU A 154 32.52 20.64 -11.52
N ASP A 155 31.53 21.06 -10.75
CA ASP A 155 30.53 20.18 -10.14
C ASP A 155 29.28 19.97 -11.00
N ALA A 156 29.23 20.55 -12.21
CA ALA A 156 28.02 20.55 -13.05
C ALA A 156 27.49 19.14 -13.34
N GLU A 157 28.37 18.16 -13.59
CA GLU A 157 27.96 16.77 -13.82
C GLU A 157 27.35 16.12 -12.56
N GLU A 158 27.91 16.42 -11.38
CA GLU A 158 27.40 15.92 -10.11
C GLU A 158 26.03 16.52 -9.79
N LEU A 159 25.84 17.83 -10.06
CA LEU A 159 24.56 18.51 -9.93
C LEU A 159 23.49 17.90 -10.84
N ILE A 160 23.84 17.62 -12.09
CA ILE A 160 22.97 16.92 -13.06
C ILE A 160 22.58 15.56 -12.50
N ARG A 161 23.57 14.74 -12.09
CA ARG A 161 23.33 13.37 -11.61
C ARG A 161 22.42 13.35 -10.37
N LEU A 162 22.68 14.21 -9.40
CA LEU A 162 21.84 14.35 -8.20
C LEU A 162 20.41 14.76 -8.57
N SER A 163 20.27 15.73 -9.49
CA SER A 163 18.96 16.24 -9.90
C SER A 163 18.16 15.22 -10.71
N GLU A 164 18.81 14.46 -11.59
CA GLU A 164 18.20 13.33 -12.30
C GLU A 164 17.69 12.27 -11.34
N HIS A 165 18.50 11.91 -10.34
CA HIS A 165 18.09 10.96 -9.32
C HIS A 165 16.88 11.47 -8.52
N TYR A 166 16.90 12.74 -8.12
CA TYR A 166 15.77 13.37 -7.44
C TYR A 166 14.48 13.33 -8.29
N CYS A 167 14.57 13.68 -9.58
CA CYS A 167 13.44 13.66 -10.50
C CYS A 167 12.81 12.27 -10.65
N ALA A 168 13.62 11.22 -10.62
CA ALA A 168 13.14 9.85 -10.74
C ALA A 168 12.36 9.38 -9.50
N GLN A 169 12.67 9.92 -8.33
CA GLN A 169 12.13 9.45 -7.04
C GLN A 169 10.99 10.34 -6.52
N ILE A 170 11.00 11.65 -6.77
CA ILE A 170 9.99 12.59 -6.23
C ILE A 170 8.52 12.24 -6.57
N PRO A 171 8.17 11.59 -7.71
CA PRO A 171 6.80 11.15 -7.95
C PRO A 171 6.31 10.03 -7.00
N LEU A 172 7.18 9.47 -6.17
CA LEU A 172 6.90 8.35 -5.28
C LEU A 172 6.55 8.76 -3.85
N THR A 173 6.72 10.03 -3.49
CA THR A 173 6.46 10.57 -2.15
C THR A 173 5.25 11.51 -2.17
N LEU A 174 4.56 11.57 -1.03
CA LEU A 174 3.51 12.53 -0.74
C LEU A 174 3.92 13.56 0.32
N CYS A 175 5.16 13.49 0.79
CA CYS A 175 5.63 14.34 1.86
C CYS A 175 5.66 15.78 1.38
N ASP A 176 4.97 16.66 2.12
CA ASP A 176 4.92 18.07 1.75
C ASP A 176 6.30 18.74 1.88
N VAL A 177 7.16 18.25 2.78
CA VAL A 177 8.56 18.69 2.91
C VAL A 177 9.34 18.36 1.63
N ASP A 178 9.24 17.12 1.14
CA ASP A 178 9.88 16.72 -0.12
C ASP A 178 9.33 17.52 -1.30
N CYS A 179 8.00 17.70 -1.36
CA CYS A 179 7.35 18.52 -2.36
C CYS A 179 7.89 19.97 -2.36
N LYS A 180 8.02 20.60 -1.20
CA LYS A 180 8.58 21.96 -1.04
C LYS A 180 10.03 22.05 -1.49
N ASN A 181 10.82 21.00 -1.25
CA ASN A 181 12.21 20.95 -1.70
C ASN A 181 12.33 20.95 -3.23
N THR A 182 11.32 20.46 -3.95
CA THR A 182 11.29 20.50 -5.43
C THR A 182 11.44 21.92 -5.97
N SER A 183 10.73 22.90 -5.42
CA SER A 183 10.84 24.30 -5.83
C SER A 183 12.21 24.90 -5.49
N ARG A 184 12.78 24.53 -4.34
CA ARG A 184 14.12 24.98 -3.93
C ARG A 184 15.20 24.43 -4.86
N ILE A 185 15.09 23.15 -5.25
CA ILE A 185 16.00 22.51 -6.21
C ILE A 185 15.85 23.17 -7.59
N LEU A 186 14.63 23.47 -8.03
CA LEU A 186 14.40 24.19 -9.29
C LEU A 186 15.10 25.54 -9.32
N ASN A 187 14.94 26.35 -8.27
CA ASN A 187 15.58 27.66 -8.18
C ASN A 187 17.10 27.51 -8.22
N LYS A 188 17.64 26.56 -7.44
CA LYS A 188 19.07 26.28 -7.42
C LYS A 188 19.63 25.90 -8.80
N LEU A 189 18.90 25.08 -9.56
CA LEU A 189 19.31 24.71 -10.91
C LEU A 189 19.24 25.90 -11.88
N LYS A 190 18.21 26.75 -11.78
CA LYS A 190 18.11 27.98 -12.57
C LYS A 190 19.26 28.93 -12.27
N ASP A 191 19.54 29.15 -10.99
CA ASP A 191 20.63 30.02 -10.54
C ASP A 191 21.98 29.51 -11.04
N PHE A 192 22.25 28.20 -10.90
CA PHE A 192 23.46 27.58 -11.42
C PHE A 192 23.56 27.73 -12.95
N THR A 193 22.49 27.43 -13.69
CA THR A 193 22.47 27.49 -15.16
C THR A 193 22.70 28.92 -15.70
N ASN A 194 22.27 29.93 -14.95
CA ASN A 194 22.37 31.33 -15.36
C ASN A 194 23.73 31.96 -15.00
N ASN A 195 24.32 31.58 -13.87
CA ASN A 195 25.49 32.27 -13.30
C ASN A 195 26.83 31.60 -13.64
N HIS A 196 26.81 30.37 -14.16
CA HIS A 196 28.02 29.59 -14.43
C HIS A 196 28.32 29.54 -15.93
N SER A 197 28.97 30.58 -16.45
CA SER A 197 29.20 30.77 -17.90
C SER A 197 30.29 29.87 -18.49
N ALA A 198 31.14 29.25 -17.66
CA ALA A 198 32.24 28.39 -18.09
C ALA A 198 31.82 26.94 -18.43
N ILE A 199 30.57 26.56 -18.11
CA ILE A 199 30.07 25.21 -18.43
C ILE A 199 29.83 25.05 -19.94
N SER A 200 30.05 23.84 -20.45
CA SER A 200 29.86 23.55 -21.88
C SER A 200 28.41 23.75 -22.32
N SER A 201 28.21 24.05 -23.60
CA SER A 201 26.87 24.22 -24.19
C SER A 201 26.01 22.95 -24.06
N SER A 202 26.62 21.76 -24.14
CA SER A 202 25.93 20.49 -23.96
C SER A 202 25.46 20.27 -22.53
N THR A 203 26.30 20.61 -21.54
CA THR A 203 25.97 20.57 -20.11
C THR A 203 24.87 21.57 -19.77
N LYS A 204 24.96 22.80 -20.29
CA LYS A 204 23.92 23.82 -20.13
C LYS A 204 22.56 23.34 -20.64
N LYS A 205 22.52 22.74 -21.84
CA LYS A 205 21.29 22.15 -22.41
C LYS A 205 20.69 21.03 -21.54
N LYS A 206 21.53 20.19 -20.91
CA LYS A 206 21.07 19.16 -19.97
C LYS A 206 20.43 19.78 -18.72
N LEU A 207 21.04 20.81 -18.15
CA LEU A 207 20.51 21.55 -17.00
C LEU A 207 19.19 22.24 -17.34
N GLU A 208 19.10 22.90 -18.50
CA GLU A 208 17.85 23.50 -18.98
C GLU A 208 16.74 22.45 -19.11
N ASN A 209 17.03 21.29 -19.72
CA ASN A 209 16.06 20.19 -19.80
C ASN A 209 15.61 19.70 -18.42
N LEU A 210 16.53 19.64 -17.44
CA LEU A 210 16.20 19.28 -16.06
C LEU A 210 15.32 20.33 -15.38
N CYS A 211 15.61 21.63 -15.57
CA CYS A 211 14.75 22.71 -15.10
C CYS A 211 13.33 22.56 -15.63
N HIS A 212 13.15 22.27 -16.93
CA HIS A 212 11.82 22.02 -17.51
C HIS A 212 11.13 20.80 -16.89
N LYS A 213 11.85 19.69 -16.71
CA LYS A 213 11.32 18.47 -16.06
C LYS A 213 10.85 18.77 -14.63
N ILE A 214 11.66 19.45 -13.83
CA ILE A 214 11.33 19.79 -12.44
C ILE A 214 10.20 20.80 -12.38
N GLN A 215 10.16 21.77 -13.29
CA GLN A 215 9.06 22.72 -13.38
C GLN A 215 7.72 22.02 -13.66
N ASN A 216 7.71 21.02 -14.54
CA ASN A 216 6.54 20.17 -14.76
C ASN A 216 6.16 19.37 -13.51
N LEU A 217 7.14 18.86 -12.77
CA LEU A 217 6.89 18.17 -11.49
C LEU A 217 6.26 19.11 -10.46
N VAL A 218 6.77 20.34 -10.30
CA VAL A 218 6.17 21.36 -9.41
C VAL A 218 4.72 21.64 -9.81
N ALA A 219 4.43 21.80 -11.10
CA ALA A 219 3.07 22.03 -11.57
C ALA A 219 2.14 20.82 -11.29
N ASN A 220 2.64 19.60 -11.44
CA ASN A 220 1.87 18.38 -11.26
C ASN A 220 1.66 17.98 -9.79
N ILE A 221 2.59 18.33 -8.88
CA ILE A 221 2.47 18.10 -7.42
C ILE A 221 1.17 18.70 -6.85
N HIS A 222 0.61 19.72 -7.52
CA HIS A 222 -0.63 20.36 -7.10
C HIS A 222 -1.92 19.75 -7.68
N ARG A 223 -1.85 18.82 -8.65
CA ARG A 223 -3.02 18.15 -9.24
C ARG A 223 -3.58 17.07 -8.32
N GLU A 224 -4.89 17.05 -8.14
CA GLU A 224 -5.55 16.19 -7.14
C GLU A 224 -5.66 14.72 -7.57
N GLU A 225 -6.01 14.45 -8.82
CA GLU A 225 -6.15 13.09 -9.36
C GLU A 225 -4.84 12.30 -9.31
N ASP A 226 -3.73 12.95 -9.69
CA ASP A 226 -2.39 12.34 -9.66
C ASP A 226 -1.98 11.97 -8.22
N ARG A 227 -2.34 12.79 -7.24
CA ARG A 227 -1.99 12.58 -5.84
C ARG A 227 -2.70 11.39 -5.20
N ASN A 228 -3.98 11.20 -5.48
CA ASN A 228 -4.73 10.05 -4.97
C ASN A 228 -4.16 8.75 -5.54
N LYS A 229 -3.76 8.75 -6.81
CA LYS A 229 -3.08 7.62 -7.43
C LYS A 229 -1.72 7.33 -6.77
N ILE A 230 -0.94 8.37 -6.44
CA ILE A 230 0.32 8.21 -5.70
C ILE A 230 0.05 7.62 -4.32
N TYR A 231 -0.97 8.08 -3.59
CA TYR A 231 -1.34 7.54 -2.28
C TYR A 231 -1.68 6.06 -2.32
N GLU A 232 -2.54 5.65 -3.24
CA GLU A 232 -2.90 4.24 -3.40
C GLU A 232 -1.70 3.38 -3.79
N THR A 233 -0.87 3.88 -4.73
CA THR A 233 0.37 3.21 -5.13
C THR A 233 1.31 3.05 -3.94
N HIS A 234 1.40 4.08 -3.09
CA HIS A 234 2.25 4.10 -1.92
C HIS A 234 1.75 3.12 -0.85
N LEU A 235 0.44 3.07 -0.56
CA LEU A 235 -0.16 2.06 0.33
C LEU A 235 0.10 0.63 -0.16
N VAL A 236 -0.03 0.37 -1.47
CA VAL A 236 0.25 -0.96 -2.04
C VAL A 236 1.72 -1.34 -1.84
N ARG A 237 2.64 -0.40 -2.07
CA ARG A 237 4.08 -0.60 -1.84
C ARG A 237 4.39 -0.85 -0.36
N MET A 238 3.83 -0.05 0.54
CA MET A 238 3.97 -0.24 2.00
C MET A 238 3.42 -1.60 2.43
N LYS A 239 2.21 -2.00 1.99
CA LYS A 239 1.63 -3.32 2.31
C LYS A 239 2.56 -4.45 1.88
N LYS A 240 3.11 -4.38 0.66
CA LYS A 240 4.07 -5.37 0.15
C LYS A 240 5.36 -5.36 0.99
N PHE A 241 5.92 -4.19 1.24
CA PHE A 241 7.16 -4.02 1.99
C PHE A 241 7.05 -4.61 3.41
N PHE A 242 5.99 -4.26 4.13
CA PHE A 242 5.75 -4.74 5.50
C PHE A 242 5.38 -6.23 5.60
N SER A 243 4.97 -6.85 4.50
CA SER A 243 4.60 -8.28 4.44
C SER A 243 5.78 -9.20 4.09
N ASN A 244 6.84 -8.67 3.46
CA ASN A 244 7.89 -9.50 2.85
C ASN A 244 8.94 -10.03 3.85
N GLU A 245 9.01 -9.49 5.06
CA GLU A 245 10.03 -9.89 6.04
C GLU A 245 9.47 -10.88 7.07
N LYS A 246 10.23 -11.97 7.31
CA LYS A 246 9.90 -12.97 8.33
C LYS A 246 9.78 -12.38 9.74
N ASP A 247 10.39 -11.22 9.97
CA ASP A 247 10.30 -10.39 11.18
C ASP A 247 9.82 -8.96 10.82
N GLY A 248 8.98 -8.84 9.80
CA GLY A 248 8.46 -7.58 9.29
C GLY A 248 7.50 -6.88 10.25
N PHE A 249 7.11 -5.66 9.87
CA PHE A 249 6.23 -4.82 10.69
C PHE A 249 4.94 -5.54 11.10
N PHE A 250 4.24 -6.23 10.19
CA PHE A 250 2.98 -6.90 10.53
C PHE A 250 3.14 -8.05 11.52
N LYS A 251 4.25 -8.80 11.45
CA LYS A 251 4.50 -9.86 12.42
C LYS A 251 4.80 -9.28 13.79
N ARG A 252 5.68 -8.27 13.86
CA ARG A 252 5.94 -7.57 15.13
C ARG A 252 4.68 -6.94 15.70
N TYR A 253 3.81 -6.43 14.83
CA TYR A 253 2.52 -5.92 15.25
C TYR A 253 1.66 -7.02 15.89
N ASP A 254 1.51 -8.16 15.24
CA ASP A 254 0.78 -9.31 15.78
C ASP A 254 1.37 -9.75 17.14
N ASP A 255 2.69 -9.90 17.24
CA ASP A 255 3.38 -10.32 18.45
C ASP A 255 3.20 -9.32 19.61
N ASN A 256 3.18 -8.01 19.32
CA ASN A 256 3.11 -6.96 20.35
C ASN A 256 1.68 -6.58 20.74
N TYR A 257 0.74 -6.52 19.77
CA TYR A 257 -0.62 -6.01 19.99
C TYR A 257 -1.66 -7.11 20.07
N LEU A 258 -1.55 -8.15 19.24
CA LEU A 258 -2.49 -9.28 19.25
C LEU A 258 -2.03 -10.42 20.16
N LYS A 259 -0.73 -10.47 20.49
CA LYS A 259 -0.02 -11.54 21.23
C LYS A 259 -0.07 -12.92 20.57
N VAL A 260 -0.67 -13.03 19.40
CA VAL A 260 -0.79 -14.23 18.57
C VAL A 260 -0.79 -13.83 17.09
N PRO A 261 -0.43 -14.73 16.16
CA PRO A 261 -0.61 -14.48 14.73
C PRO A 261 -2.05 -14.07 14.41
N LEU A 262 -2.25 -13.11 13.49
CA LEU A 262 -3.58 -12.58 13.17
C LEU A 262 -4.64 -13.65 12.88
N GLY A 263 -4.28 -14.70 12.15
CA GLY A 263 -5.21 -15.80 11.82
C GLY A 263 -5.70 -16.62 13.03
N LEU A 264 -5.05 -16.47 14.18
CA LEU A 264 -5.40 -17.12 15.45
C LEU A 264 -5.99 -16.14 16.48
N ALA A 265 -6.04 -14.85 16.16
CA ALA A 265 -6.56 -13.83 17.07
C ALA A 265 -8.08 -13.95 17.23
N LYS A 266 -8.55 -13.79 18.48
CA LYS A 266 -9.99 -13.82 18.80
C LYS A 266 -10.70 -12.61 18.21
N THR A 267 -11.94 -12.78 17.74
CA THR A 267 -12.79 -11.70 17.19
C THR A 267 -12.83 -10.47 18.08
N GLU A 268 -13.09 -10.63 19.38
CA GLU A 268 -13.16 -9.53 20.35
C GLU A 268 -11.86 -8.73 20.45
N VAL A 269 -10.70 -9.41 20.36
CA VAL A 269 -9.39 -8.75 20.37
C VAL A 269 -9.20 -7.93 19.10
N ILE A 270 -9.57 -8.50 17.95
CA ILE A 270 -9.48 -7.81 16.65
C ILE A 270 -10.39 -6.57 16.63
N GLU A 271 -11.64 -6.69 17.09
CA GLU A 271 -12.60 -5.59 17.17
C GLU A 271 -12.13 -4.48 18.13
N SER A 272 -11.66 -4.85 19.32
CA SER A 272 -11.09 -3.91 20.29
C SER A 272 -9.92 -3.13 19.69
N GLU A 273 -9.05 -3.81 18.94
CA GLU A 273 -7.90 -3.18 18.32
C GLU A 273 -8.29 -2.27 17.15
N ILE A 274 -9.25 -2.67 16.31
CA ILE A 274 -9.82 -1.79 15.28
C ILE A 274 -10.40 -0.52 15.91
N ASN A 275 -11.11 -0.63 17.02
CA ASN A 275 -11.69 0.51 17.72
C ASN A 275 -10.60 1.45 18.27
N ARG A 276 -9.54 0.89 18.87
CA ARG A 276 -8.39 1.68 19.37
C ARG A 276 -7.71 2.47 18.25
N LEU A 277 -7.42 1.80 17.14
CA LEU A 277 -6.76 2.43 15.98
C LEU A 277 -7.65 3.46 15.29
N THR A 278 -8.93 3.16 15.13
CA THR A 278 -9.90 4.08 14.54
C THR A 278 -10.07 5.32 15.43
N ALA A 279 -10.15 5.14 16.75
CA ALA A 279 -10.21 6.26 17.70
C ALA A 279 -8.95 7.14 17.66
N TRP A 280 -7.77 6.57 17.37
CA TRP A 280 -6.56 7.37 17.14
C TRP A 280 -6.62 8.14 15.81
N LEU A 281 -7.06 7.48 14.74
CA LEU A 281 -7.25 8.13 13.43
C LEU A 281 -8.28 9.26 13.49
N ASP A 282 -9.33 9.09 14.29
CA ASP A 282 -10.35 10.12 14.50
C ASP A 282 -9.77 11.37 15.18
N LYS A 283 -8.76 11.23 16.05
CA LYS A 283 -8.10 12.39 16.70
C LYS A 283 -7.23 13.20 15.75
N VAL A 284 -6.92 12.69 14.55
CA VAL A 284 -6.13 13.45 13.57
C VAL A 284 -6.90 14.73 13.20
N PRO A 285 -6.28 15.93 13.33
CA PRO A 285 -6.96 17.20 13.13
C PRO A 285 -7.71 17.28 11.80
N ARG A 286 -8.88 17.94 11.83
CA ARG A 286 -9.85 18.04 10.71
C ARG A 286 -10.59 16.75 10.39
N GLY A 287 -10.42 15.71 11.20
CA GLY A 287 -11.17 14.48 11.06
C GLY A 287 -10.89 13.78 9.73
N ILE A 288 -9.60 13.64 9.36
CA ILE A 288 -9.15 12.88 8.18
C ILE A 288 -9.80 11.49 8.11
N PHE A 289 -10.23 10.96 9.26
CA PHE A 289 -10.91 9.68 9.37
C PHE A 289 -12.25 9.71 10.12
N HIS A 290 -12.75 10.89 10.52
CA HIS A 290 -14.01 10.99 11.27
C HIS A 290 -15.16 10.29 10.52
N SER A 291 -15.70 9.27 11.18
CA SER A 291 -16.98 8.59 10.95
C SER A 291 -17.53 8.55 9.51
N HIS A 292 -17.37 7.38 8.89
CA HIS A 292 -18.27 6.70 7.94
C HIS A 292 -18.29 7.05 6.44
N ASN A 293 -17.59 8.06 5.92
CA ASN A 293 -17.65 8.27 4.45
C ASN A 293 -16.57 9.14 3.79
N LEU A 294 -15.35 9.23 4.35
CA LEU A 294 -14.27 9.87 3.62
C LEU A 294 -13.83 8.97 2.47
N LYS A 295 -14.27 9.34 1.27
CA LYS A 295 -13.76 8.79 0.03
C LYS A 295 -12.25 9.04 0.03
N LYS A 296 -11.45 8.05 -0.34
CA LYS A 296 -9.97 8.14 -0.39
C LYS A 296 -9.43 9.45 -1.00
N LYS A 297 -10.20 10.05 -1.91
CA LYS A 297 -9.91 11.34 -2.55
C LYS A 297 -9.68 12.50 -1.57
N ASP A 298 -10.25 12.45 -0.37
CA ASP A 298 -10.23 13.56 0.58
C ASP A 298 -9.07 13.45 1.60
N ILE A 299 -8.39 12.29 1.68
CA ILE A 299 -7.29 12.04 2.63
C ILE A 299 -6.04 12.85 2.27
N VAL A 300 -5.62 12.80 1.00
CA VAL A 300 -4.36 13.42 0.56
C VAL A 300 -4.38 14.95 0.68
N PRO A 301 -5.44 15.67 0.27
CA PRO A 301 -5.54 17.11 0.49
C PRO A 301 -5.40 17.50 1.96
N GLN A 302 -5.98 16.71 2.88
CA GLN A 302 -5.96 17.01 4.31
C GLN A 302 -4.59 16.76 4.95
N MET A 303 -3.94 15.63 4.64
CA MET A 303 -2.56 15.37 5.09
C MET A 303 -1.60 16.48 4.67
N ARG A 304 -1.78 17.02 3.45
CA ARG A 304 -0.98 18.15 2.96
C ARG A 304 -1.31 19.47 3.65
N TYR A 305 -2.60 19.75 3.90
CA TYR A 305 -3.00 20.96 4.62
C TYR A 305 -2.36 21.01 6.01
N LEU A 306 -2.26 19.88 6.70
CA LEU A 306 -1.58 19.79 7.99
C LEU A 306 -0.05 19.92 7.85
N HIS A 307 0.50 19.82 6.64
CA HIS A 307 1.94 19.83 6.37
C HIS A 307 2.68 18.79 7.24
N LEU A 308 2.15 17.57 7.31
CA LEU A 308 2.69 16.48 8.13
C LEU A 308 4.13 16.13 7.71
N SER A 309 4.96 15.79 8.69
CA SER A 309 6.26 15.17 8.45
C SER A 309 6.09 13.76 7.85
N ARG A 310 7.16 13.22 7.23
CA ARG A 310 7.14 11.85 6.71
C ARG A 310 6.77 10.81 7.76
N ARG A 311 7.30 10.97 8.98
CA ARG A 311 7.00 10.10 10.12
C ARG A 311 5.50 10.09 10.46
N GLU A 312 4.89 11.26 10.53
CA GLU A 312 3.46 11.38 10.82
C GLU A 312 2.57 10.84 9.70
N MET A 313 2.97 11.00 8.45
CA MET A 313 2.29 10.35 7.33
C MET A 313 2.36 8.83 7.42
N TYR A 314 3.54 8.29 7.77
CA TYR A 314 3.72 6.85 7.98
C TYR A 314 2.88 6.33 9.14
N ASP A 315 2.80 7.08 10.24
CA ASP A 315 1.93 6.72 11.37
C ASP A 315 0.46 6.61 10.91
N ILE A 316 -0.03 7.55 10.08
CA ILE A 316 -1.39 7.50 9.52
C ILE A 316 -1.57 6.32 8.55
N MET A 317 -0.73 6.24 7.51
CA MET A 317 -0.87 5.25 6.43
C MET A 317 -0.67 3.82 6.95
N GLY A 318 0.29 3.63 7.85
CA GLY A 318 0.52 2.36 8.50
C GLY A 318 -0.65 1.97 9.40
N THR A 319 -1.27 2.92 10.11
CA THR A 319 -2.50 2.67 10.86
C THR A 319 -3.66 2.26 9.98
N GLU A 320 -3.86 2.95 8.84
CA GLU A 320 -4.87 2.55 7.86
C GLU A 320 -4.64 1.11 7.37
N LEU A 321 -3.39 0.75 7.03
CA LEU A 321 -3.06 -0.60 6.56
C LEU A 321 -3.35 -1.67 7.61
N VAL A 322 -3.06 -1.41 8.88
CA VAL A 322 -3.38 -2.33 9.97
C VAL A 322 -4.89 -2.46 10.14
N VAL A 323 -5.64 -1.36 10.18
CA VAL A 323 -7.11 -1.40 10.29
C VAL A 323 -7.72 -2.20 9.14
N LEU A 324 -7.28 -1.97 7.90
CA LEU A 324 -7.75 -2.71 6.73
C LEU A 324 -7.45 -4.21 6.86
N ARG A 325 -6.25 -4.57 7.32
CA ARG A 325 -5.84 -5.96 7.54
C ARG A 325 -6.68 -6.64 8.64
N LEU A 326 -6.97 -5.95 9.74
CA LEU A 326 -7.81 -6.47 10.82
C LEU A 326 -9.27 -6.66 10.37
N LYS A 327 -9.83 -5.70 9.62
CA LYS A 327 -11.18 -5.81 9.04
C LYS A 327 -11.28 -6.96 8.05
N GLU A 328 -10.26 -7.15 7.21
CA GLU A 328 -10.16 -8.29 6.30
C GLU A 328 -10.19 -9.62 7.07
N GLN A 329 -9.47 -9.72 8.21
CA GLN A 329 -9.53 -10.92 9.05
C GLN A 329 -10.88 -11.12 9.74
N LEU A 330 -11.54 -10.06 10.23
CA LEU A 330 -12.89 -10.19 10.78
C LEU A 330 -13.86 -10.76 9.76
N TYR A 331 -13.81 -10.24 8.54
CA TYR A 331 -14.61 -10.75 7.43
C TYR A 331 -14.32 -12.24 7.17
N GLN A 332 -13.05 -12.66 7.16
CA GLN A 332 -12.71 -14.08 7.03
C GLN A 332 -13.19 -14.93 8.21
N ASN A 333 -13.08 -14.43 9.44
CA ASN A 333 -13.56 -15.12 10.64
C ASN A 333 -15.09 -15.29 10.62
N GLU A 334 -15.83 -14.28 10.16
CA GLU A 334 -17.27 -14.38 9.95
C GLU A 334 -17.62 -15.40 8.86
N LEU A 335 -16.91 -15.40 7.73
CA LEU A 335 -17.09 -16.41 6.69
C LEU A 335 -16.85 -17.84 7.24
N ILE A 336 -15.79 -18.05 8.01
CA ILE A 336 -15.47 -19.36 8.62
C ILE A 336 -16.54 -19.74 9.65
N LYS A 337 -16.95 -18.84 10.53
CA LYS A 337 -18.03 -19.10 11.51
C LYS A 337 -19.34 -19.47 10.81
N ASN A 338 -19.68 -18.78 9.72
CA ASN A 338 -20.87 -19.09 8.93
C ASN A 338 -20.76 -20.46 8.27
N LEU A 339 -19.59 -20.83 7.72
CA LEU A 339 -19.31 -22.16 7.17
C LEU A 339 -19.33 -23.27 8.23
N GLU A 340 -18.78 -23.03 9.41
CA GLU A 340 -18.78 -23.99 10.53
C GLU A 340 -20.18 -24.15 11.12
N SER A 341 -20.93 -23.06 11.26
CA SER A 341 -22.35 -23.09 11.64
C SER A 341 -23.15 -23.89 10.61
N TYR A 342 -22.89 -23.71 9.32
CA TYR A 342 -23.52 -24.46 8.23
C TYR A 342 -23.20 -25.96 8.31
N THR A 343 -21.94 -26.31 8.58
CA THR A 343 -21.48 -27.70 8.73
C THR A 343 -22.04 -28.36 10.00
N LYS A 344 -22.16 -27.60 11.09
CA LYS A 344 -22.80 -28.07 12.35
C LYS A 344 -24.31 -28.19 12.20
N GLN A 345 -24.98 -27.31 11.45
CA GLN A 345 -26.40 -27.43 11.12
C GLN A 345 -26.69 -28.60 10.18
N GLN A 346 -25.72 -29.06 9.38
CA GLN A 346 -25.84 -30.30 8.60
C GLN A 346 -25.60 -31.57 9.43
N ASN A 347 -24.86 -31.49 10.54
CA ASN A 347 -24.48 -32.64 11.38
C ASN A 347 -25.27 -32.74 12.70
N ALA A 348 -25.87 -31.66 13.18
CA ALA A 348 -26.89 -31.69 14.22
C ALA A 348 -28.23 -31.92 13.54
N VAL A 349 -28.99 -32.92 13.97
CA VAL A 349 -30.42 -33.01 13.65
C VAL A 349 -31.06 -31.74 14.23
N PRO A 350 -31.47 -30.75 13.42
CA PRO A 350 -31.96 -29.49 13.93
C PRO A 350 -33.43 -29.66 14.32
N ASP A 351 -33.85 -29.03 15.42
CA ASP A 351 -35.25 -28.65 15.55
C ASP A 351 -35.62 -27.79 14.32
N GLU A 352 -36.57 -28.31 13.56
CA GLU A 352 -36.91 -27.91 12.21
C GLU A 352 -37.43 -26.46 12.13
N VAL A 353 -36.64 -25.55 11.54
CA VAL A 353 -37.22 -24.68 10.50
C VAL A 353 -37.05 -25.45 9.21
N CYS A 354 -38.03 -26.29 8.89
CA CYS A 354 -38.01 -27.12 7.70
C CYS A 354 -37.96 -26.21 6.46
N ILE A 355 -36.77 -26.05 5.85
CA ILE A 355 -36.65 -25.47 4.52
C ILE A 355 -37.56 -26.30 3.60
N PRO A 356 -38.60 -25.71 2.98
CA PRO A 356 -39.55 -26.46 2.18
C PRO A 356 -38.83 -27.25 1.07
N ASP A 357 -39.32 -28.44 0.76
CA ASP A 357 -38.71 -29.31 -0.25
C ASP A 357 -38.62 -28.61 -1.62
N ASP A 358 -39.62 -27.81 -1.98
CA ASP A 358 -39.61 -26.93 -3.17
C ASP A 358 -38.39 -26.00 -3.25
N CYS A 359 -37.86 -25.55 -2.09
CA CYS A 359 -36.67 -24.70 -2.04
C CYS A 359 -35.37 -25.53 -2.18
N ARG A 360 -35.34 -26.75 -1.66
CA ARG A 360 -34.21 -27.67 -1.81
C ARG A 360 -34.09 -28.13 -3.27
N ASP A 361 -35.21 -28.49 -3.88
CA ASP A 361 -35.28 -28.93 -5.27
C ASP A 361 -34.91 -27.80 -6.24
N ALA A 362 -35.25 -26.56 -5.89
CA ALA A 362 -34.90 -25.39 -6.69
C ALA A 362 -33.38 -25.23 -6.88
N ILE A 363 -32.54 -25.66 -5.94
CA ILE A 363 -31.08 -25.55 -6.06
C ILE A 363 -30.59 -26.28 -7.31
N ASN A 364 -30.97 -27.56 -7.47
CA ASN A 364 -30.54 -28.39 -8.59
C ASN A 364 -31.25 -28.01 -9.89
N LYS A 365 -32.49 -27.51 -9.79
CA LYS A 365 -33.26 -27.01 -10.91
C LYS A 365 -32.67 -25.74 -11.51
N VAL A 366 -32.13 -24.85 -10.67
CA VAL A 366 -31.70 -23.50 -11.07
C VAL A 366 -30.20 -23.41 -11.30
N MET A 367 -29.39 -23.91 -10.38
CA MET A 367 -27.94 -23.71 -10.42
C MET A 367 -27.25 -24.76 -11.30
N LYS A 368 -26.28 -24.34 -12.10
CA LYS A 368 -25.32 -25.28 -12.69
C LYS A 368 -24.30 -25.66 -11.61
N PRO A 369 -23.72 -26.87 -11.59
CA PRO A 369 -22.69 -27.22 -10.61
C PRO A 369 -21.47 -26.29 -10.66
N THR A 370 -21.06 -25.94 -11.88
CA THR A 370 -19.92 -25.07 -12.16
C THR A 370 -20.18 -24.19 -13.38
N PHE A 371 -19.41 -23.12 -13.52
CA PHE A 371 -19.31 -22.31 -14.73
C PHE A 371 -17.84 -22.00 -15.04
N THR A 372 -17.56 -21.67 -16.30
CA THR A 372 -16.19 -21.45 -16.79
C THR A 372 -16.01 -20.01 -17.21
N LEU A 373 -15.02 -19.34 -16.63
CA LEU A 373 -14.67 -17.98 -16.97
C LEU A 373 -14.00 -17.90 -18.36
N PRO A 374 -13.95 -16.71 -19.01
CA PRO A 374 -13.27 -16.55 -20.30
C PRO A 374 -11.79 -16.96 -20.30
N ASN A 375 -11.13 -16.91 -19.14
CA ASN A 375 -9.75 -17.37 -18.95
C ASN A 375 -9.62 -18.88 -18.68
N LYS A 376 -10.69 -19.67 -18.92
CA LYS A 376 -10.80 -21.12 -18.69
C LYS A 376 -10.77 -21.59 -17.23
N VAL A 377 -10.82 -20.69 -16.26
CA VAL A 377 -10.93 -21.05 -14.84
C VAL A 377 -12.34 -21.56 -14.54
N VAL A 378 -12.45 -22.75 -13.97
CA VAL A 378 -13.72 -23.35 -13.54
C VAL A 378 -14.04 -22.89 -12.11
N LYS A 379 -15.27 -22.42 -11.89
CA LYS A 379 -15.77 -21.95 -10.59
C LYS A 379 -17.01 -22.74 -10.18
N ILE A 380 -17.16 -22.96 -8.88
CA ILE A 380 -18.36 -23.59 -8.30
C ILE A 380 -19.47 -22.53 -8.22
N SER A 381 -20.56 -22.73 -8.95
CA SER A 381 -21.62 -21.71 -9.09
C SER A 381 -22.21 -21.32 -7.75
N ARG A 382 -22.48 -22.32 -6.90
CA ARG A 382 -23.07 -22.12 -5.58
C ARG A 382 -22.24 -21.16 -4.73
N ASN A 383 -20.95 -21.44 -4.57
CA ASN A 383 -20.04 -20.61 -3.76
C ASN A 383 -19.95 -19.17 -4.30
N GLN A 384 -19.97 -19.00 -5.63
CA GLN A 384 -19.89 -17.67 -6.24
C GLN A 384 -21.19 -16.88 -6.05
N ILE A 385 -22.35 -17.53 -6.19
CA ILE A 385 -23.66 -16.91 -5.93
C ILE A 385 -23.77 -16.50 -4.46
N GLU A 386 -23.29 -17.34 -3.52
CA GLU A 386 -23.21 -17.01 -2.10
C GLU A 386 -22.33 -15.77 -1.89
N LYS A 387 -21.10 -15.74 -2.44
CA LYS A 387 -20.20 -14.58 -2.36
C LYS A 387 -20.83 -13.30 -2.92
N ALA A 388 -21.48 -13.39 -4.07
CA ALA A 388 -22.09 -12.25 -4.73
C ALA A 388 -23.37 -11.76 -4.04
N ALA A 389 -24.07 -12.63 -3.31
CA ALA A 389 -25.19 -12.24 -2.47
C ALA A 389 -24.75 -11.34 -1.29
N TYR A 390 -23.52 -11.49 -0.79
CA TYR A 390 -22.99 -10.68 0.32
C TYR A 390 -22.61 -9.25 -0.07
N VAL A 391 -22.46 -8.95 -1.37
CA VAL A 391 -22.14 -7.58 -1.84
C VAL A 391 -23.38 -6.77 -2.20
N ILE A 392 -24.58 -7.31 -1.96
CA ILE A 392 -25.85 -6.65 -2.29
C ILE A 392 -26.81 -6.58 -1.09
N ASP A 393 -27.72 -5.63 -1.14
CA ASP A 393 -28.88 -5.57 -0.25
C ASP A 393 -29.94 -6.59 -0.69
N LEU A 394 -30.00 -7.71 0.03
CA LEU A 394 -30.96 -8.80 -0.20
C LEU A 394 -32.41 -8.42 0.12
N THR A 395 -32.65 -7.31 0.83
CA THR A 395 -34.01 -6.76 1.04
C THR A 395 -34.49 -5.95 -0.16
N ALA A 396 -33.56 -5.50 -1.01
CA ALA A 396 -33.86 -4.78 -2.24
C ALA A 396 -34.06 -5.74 -3.42
N ASN A 397 -35.33 -5.98 -3.77
CA ASN A 397 -35.73 -6.78 -4.95
C ASN A 397 -34.95 -6.42 -6.24
N VAL A 398 -34.56 -5.15 -6.37
CA VAL A 398 -33.77 -4.64 -7.50
C VAL A 398 -32.38 -5.27 -7.57
N GLN A 399 -31.69 -5.42 -6.43
CA GLN A 399 -30.33 -5.96 -6.41
C GLN A 399 -30.33 -7.49 -6.52
N VAL A 400 -31.33 -8.16 -5.93
CA VAL A 400 -31.54 -9.61 -6.12
C VAL A 400 -31.81 -9.93 -7.60
N ALA A 401 -32.56 -9.07 -8.30
CA ALA A 401 -32.74 -9.16 -9.76
C ALA A 401 -31.43 -8.99 -10.54
N MET A 402 -30.54 -8.09 -10.11
CA MET A 402 -29.22 -7.91 -10.74
C MET A 402 -28.32 -9.13 -10.53
N LEU A 403 -28.33 -9.71 -9.33
CA LEU A 403 -27.62 -10.95 -9.03
C LEU A 403 -28.10 -12.08 -9.94
N MET A 404 -29.42 -12.22 -10.10
CA MET A 404 -30.01 -13.20 -11.02
C MET A 404 -29.54 -12.97 -12.47
N ALA A 405 -29.57 -11.72 -12.94
CA ALA A 405 -29.16 -11.37 -14.31
C ALA A 405 -27.70 -11.76 -14.56
N ILE A 406 -26.79 -11.33 -13.67
CA ILE A 406 -25.36 -11.63 -13.82
C ILE A 406 -25.08 -13.13 -13.67
N SER A 407 -25.81 -13.83 -12.79
CA SER A 407 -25.69 -15.28 -12.64
C SER A 407 -26.09 -16.04 -13.90
N ILE A 408 -27.02 -15.51 -14.69
CA ILE A 408 -27.36 -16.05 -16.02
C ILE A 408 -26.23 -15.73 -17.01
N ASP A 409 -25.73 -14.50 -17.01
CA ASP A 409 -24.70 -14.03 -17.95
C ASP A 409 -23.38 -14.81 -17.81
N VAL A 410 -22.96 -15.11 -16.57
CA VAL A 410 -21.77 -15.94 -16.30
C VAL A 410 -22.06 -17.44 -16.35
N GLU A 411 -23.29 -17.82 -16.70
CA GLU A 411 -23.77 -19.19 -16.78
C GLU A 411 -23.76 -19.99 -15.46
N ALA A 412 -23.72 -19.31 -14.31
CA ALA A 412 -23.81 -19.95 -13.00
C ALA A 412 -25.21 -20.55 -12.73
N ILE A 413 -26.26 -19.97 -13.32
CA ILE A 413 -27.63 -20.51 -13.30
C ILE A 413 -28.17 -20.75 -14.71
N ARG A 414 -29.17 -21.64 -14.83
CA ARG A 414 -29.74 -22.02 -16.14
C ARG A 414 -30.49 -20.85 -16.78
N SER A 415 -30.31 -20.68 -18.08
CA SER A 415 -31.09 -19.73 -18.87
C SER A 415 -32.59 -20.07 -18.79
N GLY A 416 -33.45 -19.06 -18.70
CA GLY A 416 -34.90 -19.25 -18.54
C GLY A 416 -35.37 -19.53 -17.11
N THR A 417 -34.48 -19.52 -16.11
CA THR A 417 -34.86 -19.58 -14.69
C THR A 417 -35.93 -18.52 -14.36
N LYS A 418 -36.99 -18.92 -13.66
CA LYS A 418 -38.02 -18.01 -13.16
C LYS A 418 -37.54 -17.34 -11.87
N SER A 419 -37.87 -16.06 -11.66
CA SER A 419 -37.48 -15.31 -10.45
C SER A 419 -37.89 -16.01 -9.16
N ILE A 420 -39.08 -16.62 -9.14
CA ILE A 420 -39.57 -17.42 -8.01
C ILE A 420 -38.69 -18.64 -7.71
N ASP A 421 -38.22 -19.34 -8.75
CA ASP A 421 -37.35 -20.51 -8.59
C ASP A 421 -35.95 -20.07 -8.16
N PHE A 422 -35.47 -18.91 -8.63
CA PHE A 422 -34.20 -18.34 -8.18
C PHE A 422 -34.24 -17.95 -6.70
N ILE A 423 -35.31 -17.29 -6.24
CA ILE A 423 -35.50 -16.97 -4.81
C ILE A 423 -35.53 -18.25 -3.97
N ARG A 424 -36.28 -19.27 -4.41
CA ARG A 424 -36.32 -20.58 -3.75
C ARG A 424 -34.95 -21.24 -3.71
N ALA A 425 -34.16 -21.14 -4.76
CA ALA A 425 -32.79 -21.64 -4.78
C ALA A 425 -31.90 -20.87 -3.79
N LEU A 426 -32.01 -19.54 -3.70
CA LEU A 426 -31.32 -18.72 -2.70
C LEU A 426 -31.71 -19.10 -1.26
N ILE A 427 -32.99 -19.40 -1.01
CA ILE A 427 -33.46 -19.94 0.27
C ILE A 427 -32.86 -21.32 0.52
N GLY A 428 -32.87 -22.20 -0.48
CA GLY A 428 -32.33 -23.55 -0.39
C GLY A 428 -30.83 -23.59 -0.09
N ILE A 429 -30.04 -22.64 -0.61
CA ILE A 429 -28.61 -22.50 -0.28
C ILE A 429 -28.36 -21.70 1.01
N GLY A 430 -29.40 -21.16 1.65
CA GLY A 430 -29.30 -20.43 2.92
C GLY A 430 -28.95 -18.95 2.80
N VAL A 431 -28.98 -18.38 1.58
CA VAL A 431 -28.73 -16.94 1.34
C VAL A 431 -29.93 -16.09 1.77
N LEU A 432 -31.16 -16.58 1.56
CA LEU A 432 -32.38 -15.90 1.98
C LEU A 432 -33.08 -16.71 3.09
N LYS A 433 -33.67 -16.01 4.06
CA LYS A 433 -34.53 -16.66 5.06
C LYS A 433 -35.89 -16.97 4.44
N TYR A 434 -36.40 -18.17 4.69
CA TYR A 434 -37.79 -18.50 4.36
C TYR A 434 -38.73 -17.79 5.35
N SER A 435 -39.71 -17.06 4.83
CA SER A 435 -40.79 -16.46 5.63
C SER A 435 -42.12 -17.15 5.33
N ASP A 436 -42.65 -16.95 4.12
CA ASP A 436 -43.81 -17.65 3.58
C ASP A 436 -43.80 -17.53 2.04
N ASP A 437 -44.67 -18.30 1.38
CA ASP A 437 -44.79 -18.28 -0.08
C ASP A 437 -45.29 -16.94 -0.65
N LYS A 438 -46.00 -16.15 0.17
CA LYS A 438 -46.49 -14.82 -0.23
C LYS A 438 -45.32 -13.83 -0.33
N ALA A 439 -44.36 -13.90 0.58
CA ALA A 439 -43.13 -13.11 0.57
C ALA A 439 -42.26 -13.47 -0.64
N ILE A 440 -42.11 -14.77 -0.93
CA ILE A 440 -41.41 -15.24 -2.14
C ILE A 440 -42.07 -14.68 -3.40
N LYS A 441 -43.41 -14.73 -3.49
CA LYS A 441 -44.15 -14.19 -4.64
C LYS A 441 -43.98 -12.68 -4.78
N ASN A 442 -44.09 -11.92 -3.70
CA ASN A 442 -43.91 -10.46 -3.71
C ASN A 442 -42.50 -10.04 -4.16
N MET A 443 -41.48 -10.72 -3.67
CA MET A 443 -40.09 -10.49 -4.10
C MET A 443 -39.90 -10.86 -5.58
N SER A 444 -40.45 -11.99 -6.02
CA SER A 444 -40.44 -12.42 -7.43
C SER A 444 -41.09 -11.37 -8.34
N ASP A 445 -42.23 -10.81 -7.96
CA ASP A 445 -42.93 -9.79 -8.74
C ASP A 445 -42.14 -8.48 -8.83
N GLY A 446 -41.51 -8.06 -7.72
CA GLY A 446 -40.59 -6.92 -7.69
C GLY A 446 -39.36 -7.12 -8.59
N MET A 447 -38.74 -8.31 -8.52
CA MET A 447 -37.62 -8.68 -9.38
C MET A 447 -38.01 -8.69 -10.86
N ASN A 448 -39.16 -9.27 -11.20
CA ASN A 448 -39.67 -9.34 -12.57
C ASN A 448 -39.85 -7.94 -13.18
N LYS A 449 -40.31 -6.96 -12.39
CA LYS A 449 -40.43 -5.57 -12.84
C LYS A 449 -39.05 -5.00 -13.20
N LYS A 450 -38.04 -5.22 -12.37
CA LYS A 450 -36.67 -4.74 -12.64
C LYS A 450 -36.01 -5.47 -13.81
N LEU A 451 -36.11 -6.79 -13.88
CA LEU A 451 -35.55 -7.59 -14.99
C LEU A 451 -36.12 -7.17 -16.34
N LYS A 452 -37.43 -6.84 -16.42
CA LYS A 452 -38.03 -6.27 -17.63
C LYS A 452 -37.40 -4.93 -18.01
N THR A 453 -37.16 -4.04 -17.05
CA THR A 453 -36.46 -2.76 -17.30
C THR A 453 -35.02 -2.96 -17.76
N LEU A 454 -34.27 -3.86 -17.11
CA LEU A 454 -32.89 -4.18 -17.49
C LEU A 454 -32.82 -4.79 -18.91
N LYS A 455 -33.80 -5.61 -19.30
CA LYS A 455 -33.91 -6.18 -20.65
C LYS A 455 -34.31 -5.15 -21.70
N ARG A 456 -35.19 -4.19 -21.41
CA ARG A 456 -35.56 -3.11 -22.35
C ARG A 456 -34.38 -2.19 -22.71
N ASN A 457 -33.44 -2.00 -21.78
CA ASN A 457 -32.21 -1.26 -22.05
C ASN A 457 -31.24 -2.01 -23.00
N LYS A 458 -31.56 -3.25 -23.42
CA LYS A 458 -30.78 -4.07 -24.37
C LYS A 458 -31.22 -3.94 -25.83
N GLU A 459 -32.25 -3.15 -26.17
CA GLU A 459 -32.77 -3.05 -27.55
C GLU A 459 -31.81 -2.35 -28.53
N HIS A 460 -30.68 -1.84 -28.05
CA HIS A 460 -29.56 -1.43 -28.89
C HIS A 460 -28.28 -2.06 -28.35
N VAL A 461 -27.58 -2.81 -29.20
CA VAL A 461 -26.22 -3.40 -29.05
C VAL A 461 -26.20 -4.94 -28.91
N SER A 462 -25.63 -5.57 -29.94
CA SER A 462 -25.11 -6.93 -29.93
C SER A 462 -23.66 -6.89 -29.44
N SER A 463 -23.33 -7.51 -28.29
CA SER A 463 -21.94 -7.67 -27.88
C SER A 463 -21.73 -8.89 -26.97
N ASN A 464 -20.53 -9.49 -27.06
CA ASN A 464 -20.05 -10.60 -26.22
C ASN A 464 -19.54 -10.14 -24.83
N HIS A 465 -20.06 -9.04 -24.30
CA HIS A 465 -19.64 -8.49 -23.00
C HIS A 465 -20.74 -8.69 -21.93
N PRO A 466 -20.39 -8.70 -20.63
CA PRO A 466 -21.39 -8.82 -19.56
C PRO A 466 -22.46 -7.74 -19.64
N ASP A 467 -23.74 -8.12 -19.55
CA ASP A 467 -24.87 -7.23 -19.86
C ASP A 467 -25.00 -6.07 -18.87
N TYR A 468 -24.39 -6.18 -17.69
CA TYR A 468 -24.40 -5.10 -16.70
C TYR A 468 -23.68 -3.82 -17.16
N LEU A 469 -22.79 -3.92 -18.15
CA LEU A 469 -22.09 -2.75 -18.72
C LEU A 469 -23.02 -1.80 -19.47
N LEU A 470 -24.19 -2.30 -19.89
CA LEU A 470 -25.24 -1.56 -20.57
C LEU A 470 -26.25 -0.92 -19.59
N TRP A 471 -26.08 -1.12 -18.28
CA TRP A 471 -26.97 -0.54 -17.27
C TRP A 471 -26.61 0.93 -16.99
N LYS A 472 -27.59 1.69 -16.48
CA LYS A 472 -27.40 3.10 -16.09
C LYS A 472 -26.51 3.20 -14.85
N ASP A 473 -25.80 4.32 -14.68
CA ASP A 473 -24.69 4.51 -13.73
C ASP A 473 -24.81 3.77 -12.38
N LYS A 474 -25.86 4.02 -11.58
CA LYS A 474 -26.02 3.37 -10.27
C LYS A 474 -26.20 1.85 -10.36
N ASP A 475 -26.95 1.39 -11.35
CA ASP A 475 -27.15 -0.04 -11.58
C ASP A 475 -25.84 -0.69 -12.06
N LYS A 476 -25.07 0.02 -12.89
CA LYS A 476 -23.79 -0.44 -13.45
C LYS A 476 -22.73 -0.66 -12.38
N GLU A 477 -22.61 0.22 -11.39
CA GLU A 477 -21.65 0.05 -10.30
C GLU A 477 -21.98 -1.17 -9.43
N ILE A 478 -23.25 -1.37 -9.07
CA ILE A 478 -23.70 -2.57 -8.34
C ILE A 478 -23.46 -3.83 -9.18
N GLY A 479 -23.78 -3.77 -10.48
CA GLY A 479 -23.50 -4.88 -11.41
C GLY A 479 -22.01 -5.24 -11.49
N LYS A 480 -21.13 -4.24 -11.45
CA LYS A 480 -19.68 -4.44 -11.43
C LYS A 480 -19.21 -5.13 -10.15
N GLU A 481 -19.79 -4.79 -9.00
CA GLU A 481 -19.49 -5.43 -7.72
C GLU A 481 -19.94 -6.89 -7.71
N ILE A 482 -21.17 -7.17 -8.15
CA ILE A 482 -21.70 -8.53 -8.28
C ILE A 482 -20.83 -9.36 -9.23
N TYR A 483 -20.52 -8.83 -10.43
CA TYR A 483 -19.71 -9.54 -11.41
C TYR A 483 -18.30 -9.82 -10.88
N LYS A 484 -17.68 -8.85 -10.20
CA LYS A 484 -16.39 -9.05 -9.56
C LYS A 484 -16.47 -10.16 -8.52
N ALA A 485 -17.44 -10.11 -7.60
CA ALA A 485 -17.63 -11.11 -6.57
C ALA A 485 -17.83 -12.53 -7.12
N MET A 486 -18.56 -12.65 -8.26
CA MET A 486 -18.78 -13.92 -8.95
C MET A 486 -17.53 -14.47 -9.65
N THR A 487 -16.57 -13.61 -10.04
CA THR A 487 -15.46 -14.00 -10.93
C THR A 487 -14.09 -14.03 -10.26
N THR A 488 -13.95 -13.45 -9.06
CA THR A 488 -12.72 -13.49 -8.26
C THR A 488 -12.55 -14.79 -7.48
N GLU A 489 -11.36 -15.02 -6.91
CA GLU A 489 -11.04 -16.23 -6.12
C GLU A 489 -11.73 -16.29 -4.76
#